data_AF-A0A6A6DG07-F1
#
_entry.id   AF-A0A6A6DG07-F1
#
_cell.length_a   1.000
_cell.length_b   1.000
_cell.length_c   1.000
_cell.angle_alpha   90.00
_cell.angle_beta   90.00
_cell.angle_gamma   90.00
#
_symmetry.space_group_name_H-M   'P 1'
#
loop_
_entity.id
_entity.type
_entity.pdbx_description
1 polymer ?
#
loop_
_entity_poly.entity_id
_entity_poly.type
_entity_poly.pdbx_seq_one_letter_code
_entity_poly.pdbx_strand_id
1 'polypeptide(L)'
;MSDTYQDIETRIQDAIHTIQSQENPNISDTARQFSVPRQRLYPCWHGRPVKSNLLGPNHRFSIKEERALCCYLNRLDQIGFPA
;
A
#
# COMPACT_ATOMS: atom_id res chain seq x y z
N MET A 1 -15.80 16.48 3.57
CA MET A 1 -15.56 15.09 3.16
C MET A 1 -14.33 14.64 3.90
N SER A 2 -14.47 13.69 4.83
CA SER A 2 -13.33 13.16 5.57
C SER A 2 -12.51 12.30 4.62
N ASP A 3 -11.21 12.57 4.50
CA ASP A 3 -10.32 11.71 3.71
C ASP A 3 -10.41 10.28 4.25
N THR A 4 -10.57 9.31 3.34
CA THR A 4 -10.56 7.90 3.72
C THR A 4 -9.14 7.53 4.13
N TYR A 5 -9.00 6.53 4.99
CA TYR A 5 -7.69 6.00 5.37
C TYR A 5 -6.83 5.61 4.14
N GLN A 6 -7.48 5.08 3.10
CA GLN A 6 -6.88 4.74 1.82
C GLN A 6 -6.25 5.97 1.13
N ASP A 7 -6.98 7.09 1.09
CA ASP A 7 -6.54 8.33 0.44
C ASP A 7 -5.28 8.90 1.08
N ILE A 8 -5.18 8.81 2.41
CA ILE A 8 -4.00 9.22 3.17
C ILE A 8 -2.80 8.33 2.84
N GLU A 9 -3.01 7.03 2.66
CA GLU A 9 -1.93 6.09 2.33
C GLU A 9 -1.40 6.29 0.91
N THR A 10 -2.27 6.57 -0.07
CA THR A 10 -1.86 6.93 -1.43
C THR A 10 -0.98 8.19 -1.42
N ARG A 11 -1.41 9.25 -0.72
CA ARG A 11 -0.60 10.48 -0.59
C ARG A 11 0.75 10.24 0.10
N ILE A 12 0.82 9.31 1.06
CA ILE A 12 2.09 8.92 1.70
C ILE A 12 3.02 8.24 0.68
N GLN A 13 2.51 7.36 -0.19
CA GLN A 13 3.31 6.73 -1.24
C GLN A 13 3.83 7.76 -2.24
N ASP A 14 2.99 8.69 -2.69
CA ASP A 14 3.40 9.77 -3.61
C ASP A 14 4.45 10.69 -2.99
N ALA A 15 4.31 11.00 -1.70
CA ALA A 15 5.29 11.77 -0.95
C ALA A 15 6.64 11.04 -0.85
N ILE A 16 6.65 9.73 -0.59
CA ILE A 16 7.87 8.93 -0.54
C ILE A 16 8.57 8.93 -1.91
N HIS A 17 7.83 8.72 -3.00
CA HIS A 17 8.39 8.75 -4.35
C HIS A 17 9.03 10.11 -4.66
N THR A 18 8.39 11.21 -4.22
CA THR A 18 8.92 12.57 -4.39
C THR A 18 10.19 12.78 -3.58
N ILE A 19 10.24 12.31 -2.33
CA ILE A 19 11.44 12.39 -1.48
C ILE A 19 12.62 11.62 -2.10
N GLN A 20 12.38 10.45 -2.72
CA GLN A 20 13.42 9.67 -3.40
C GLN A 20 14.06 10.42 -4.57
N SER A 21 13.31 11.32 -5.22
CA SER A 21 13.78 12.10 -6.37
C SER A 21 14.54 13.38 -5.99
N GLN A 22 14.56 13.76 -4.70
CA GLN A 22 15.23 14.98 -4.23
C GLN A 22 16.71 14.69 -3.90
N GLU A 23 17.63 15.54 -4.36
CA GLU A 23 19.05 15.47 -3.96
C GLU A 23 19.23 15.70 -2.45
N ASN A 24 18.41 16.57 -1.85
CA ASN A 24 18.38 16.85 -0.42
C ASN A 24 16.96 16.66 0.13
N PRO A 25 16.63 15.47 0.66
CA PRO A 25 15.27 15.13 1.04
C PRO A 25 14.75 15.99 2.19
N ASN A 26 13.69 16.77 1.94
CA ASN A 26 13.02 17.57 2.97
C ASN A 26 11.64 16.97 3.32
N ILE A 27 11.64 16.10 4.33
CA ILE A 27 10.45 15.37 4.77
C ILE A 27 9.36 16.32 5.29
N SER A 28 9.74 17.41 5.96
CA SER A 28 8.77 18.35 6.54
C SER A 28 8.06 19.16 5.46
N ASP A 29 8.78 19.56 4.42
CA ASP A 29 8.20 20.29 3.29
C ASP A 29 7.32 19.38 2.43
N THR A 30 7.81 18.17 2.13
CA THR A 30 7.04 17.16 1.41
C THR A 30 5.76 16.79 2.17
N ALA A 31 5.82 16.64 3.51
CA ALA A 31 4.63 16.36 4.32
C ALA A 31 3.55 17.45 4.17
N ARG A 32 3.95 18.72 4.06
CA ARG A 32 3.03 19.84 3.80
C ARG A 32 2.49 19.80 2.39
N GLN A 33 3.35 19.59 1.40
CA GLN A 33 2.98 19.51 -0.02
C GLN A 33 1.91 18.44 -0.28
N PHE A 34 2.06 17.26 0.33
CA PHE A 34 1.13 16.14 0.15
C PHE A 34 0.02 16.09 1.21
N SER A 35 -0.06 17.09 2.10
CA SER A 35 -1.04 17.14 3.19
C SER A 35 -1.09 15.86 4.03
N VAL A 36 0.09 15.30 4.35
CA VAL A 36 0.22 14.07 5.16
C VAL A 36 0.89 14.35 6.51
N PRO A 37 0.50 13.66 7.59
CA PRO A 37 1.16 13.82 8.87
C PRO A 37 2.64 13.40 8.81
N ARG A 38 3.55 14.30 9.17
CA ARG A 38 5.00 14.04 9.22
C ARG A 38 5.35 12.79 10.05
N GLN A 39 4.63 12.57 11.16
CA GLN A 39 4.80 11.40 12.03
C GLN A 39 4.52 10.07 11.33
N ARG A 40 3.69 10.07 10.27
CA ARG A 40 3.44 8.88 9.45
C ARG A 40 4.43 8.78 8.29
N LEU A 41 4.77 9.90 7.66
CA LEU A 41 5.68 9.93 6.51
C LEU A 41 7.11 9.53 6.90
N TYR A 42 7.63 10.02 8.03
CA TYR A 42 9.01 9.79 8.46
C TYR A 42 9.35 8.29 8.64
N PRO A 43 8.59 7.49 9.42
CA PRO A 43 8.86 6.05 9.52
C PRO A 43 8.76 5.32 8.19
N CYS A 44 7.81 5.71 7.33
CA CYS A 44 7.63 5.06 6.03
C CYS A 44 8.79 5.35 5.08
N TRP A 45 9.31 6.57 5.11
CA TRP A 45 10.54 6.94 4.41
C TRP A 45 11.74 6.08 4.83
N HIS A 46 11.87 5.80 6.13
CA HIS A 46 12.92 4.92 6.67
C HIS A 46 12.66 3.42 6.47
N GLY A 47 11.72 3.04 5.61
CA GLY A 47 11.48 1.63 5.22
C GLY A 47 10.36 0.93 5.99
N ARG A 48 9.60 1.63 6.84
CA ARG A 48 8.41 1.03 7.45
C ARG A 48 7.31 0.88 6.39
N PRO A 49 6.78 -0.34 6.16
CA PRO A 49 5.68 -0.51 5.22
C PRO A 49 4.42 0.19 5.73
N VAL A 50 3.69 0.78 4.79
CA VAL A 50 2.33 1.31 4.99
C VAL A 50 1.39 0.15 5.32
N LYS A 51 0.33 0.36 6.11
CA LYS A 51 -0.50 -0.76 6.60
C LYS A 51 -1.19 -1.53 5.47
N SER A 52 -1.61 -0.86 4.40
CA SER A 52 -2.13 -1.51 3.19
C SER A 52 -1.16 -2.50 2.55
N ASN A 53 0.14 -2.28 2.68
CA ASN A 53 1.17 -3.16 2.14
C ASN A 53 1.56 -4.30 3.10
N LEU A 54 1.04 -4.28 4.33
CA LEU A 54 1.26 -5.37 5.28
C LEU A 54 0.24 -6.47 5.02
N LEU A 55 0.74 -7.67 4.74
CA LEU A 55 -0.08 -8.88 4.82
C LEU A 55 -0.56 -9.05 6.27
N GLY A 56 -1.81 -9.50 6.43
CA GLY A 56 -2.33 -9.83 7.76
C GLY A 56 -1.42 -10.85 8.47
N PRO A 57 -1.36 -10.87 9.81
CA PRO A 57 -0.46 -11.76 10.54
C PRO A 57 -0.71 -13.26 10.29
N ASN A 58 -1.91 -13.62 9.83
CA ASN A 58 -2.32 -15.00 9.52
C ASN A 58 -2.31 -15.29 8.01
N HIS A 59 -1.61 -14.48 7.23
CA HIS A 59 -1.53 -14.66 5.79
C HIS A 59 -0.59 -15.85 5.49
N ARG A 60 -1.14 -16.91 4.90
CA ARG A 60 -0.43 -18.20 4.70
C ARG A 60 0.14 -18.37 3.30
N PHE A 61 -0.29 -17.52 2.37
CA PHE A 61 0.04 -17.63 0.95
C PHE A 61 0.84 -16.41 0.50
N SER A 62 1.74 -16.54 -0.45
CA SER A 62 2.27 -15.35 -1.12
C SER A 62 1.17 -14.69 -1.97
N ILE A 63 1.33 -13.40 -2.29
CA ILE A 63 0.44 -12.68 -3.23
C ILE A 63 0.26 -13.45 -4.55
N LYS A 64 1.34 -14.13 -5.01
CA LYS A 64 1.31 -14.95 -6.22
C LYS A 64 0.46 -16.21 -6.06
N GLU A 65 0.55 -16.86 -4.91
CA GLU A 65 -0.24 -18.07 -4.59
C GLU A 65 -1.72 -17.75 -4.44
N GLU A 66 -2.06 -16.65 -3.76
CA GLU A 66 -3.46 -16.20 -3.68
C GLU A 66 -4.02 -15.90 -5.06
N ARG A 67 -3.26 -15.19 -5.90
CA ARG A 67 -3.69 -14.88 -7.27
C ARG A 67 -3.89 -16.14 -8.10
N ALA A 68 -3.00 -17.13 -7.97
CA ALA A 68 -3.14 -18.41 -8.65
C ALA A 68 -4.42 -19.15 -8.19
N LEU A 69 -4.70 -19.13 -6.89
CA LEU A 69 -5.90 -19.74 -6.31
C LEU A 69 -7.18 -19.03 -6.78
N CYS A 70 -7.21 -17.70 -6.79
CA CYS A 70 -8.32 -16.92 -7.36
C CYS A 70 -8.55 -17.26 -8.84
N CYS A 71 -7.49 -17.31 -9.65
CA CYS A 71 -7.62 -17.69 -11.06
C CYS A 71 -8.15 -19.13 -11.22
N TYR A 72 -7.74 -20.04 -10.36
CA TYR A 72 -8.21 -21.42 -10.36
C TYR A 72 -9.70 -21.51 -9.99
N LEU A 73 -10.13 -20.83 -8.93
CA LEU A 73 -11.54 -20.76 -8.54
C LEU A 73 -12.40 -20.15 -9.64
N ASN A 74 -11.98 -19.02 -10.23
CA ASN A 74 -12.68 -18.41 -11.35
C ASN A 74 -12.84 -19.38 -12.54
N ARG A 75 -11.83 -20.21 -12.80
CA ARG A 75 -11.91 -21.24 -13.83
C ARG A 75 -12.93 -22.32 -13.46
N LEU A 76 -12.96 -22.76 -12.20
CA LEU A 76 -13.93 -23.74 -11.70
C LEU A 76 -15.38 -23.21 -11.83
N ASP A 77 -15.60 -21.94 -11.49
CA ASP A 77 -16.90 -21.29 -11.64
C ASP A 77 -17.33 -21.24 -13.12
N GLN A 78 -16.40 -20.92 -14.03
CA GLN A 78 -16.65 -20.88 -15.47
C GLN A 78 -17.05 -22.23 -16.07
N ILE A 79 -16.50 -23.33 -15.56
CA ILE A 79 -16.83 -24.68 -16.03
C ILE A 79 -18.05 -25.27 -15.30
N GLY A 80 -18.69 -24.50 -14.41
CA GLY A 80 -19.85 -24.93 -13.65
C GLY A 80 -19.54 -26.04 -12.64
N PHE A 81 -18.33 -26.06 -12.09
CA PHE A 81 -17.95 -27.03 -11.08
C PHE A 81 -18.82 -26.83 -9.82
N PRO A 82 -19.46 -27.88 -9.29
CA PRO A 82 -20.32 -27.74 -8.12
C PRO A 82 -19.49 -27.34 -6.88
N ALA A 83 -20.09 -26.50 -6.04
CA ALA A 83 -19.52 -26.02 -4.78
C ALA A 83 -19.41 -27.12 -3.71
#